data_AF-A0AAE4JZ07-F1
#
_entry.id   AF-A0AAE4JZ07-F1
#
_cell.length_a   1.000
_cell.length_b   1.000
_cell.length_c   1.000
_cell.angle_alpha   90.00
_cell.angle_beta   90.00
_cell.angle_gamma   90.00
#
_symmetry.space_group_name_H-M   'P 1'
#
loop_
_entity.id
_entity.type
_entity.pdbx_description
1 polymer ?
#
loop_
_entity_poly.entity_id
_entity_poly.type
_entity_poly.pdbx_seq_one_letter_code
_entity_poly.pdbx_strand_id
1 'polypeptide(L)'
;MVGQDWHWGGLGLAGSCLGLGLAWGLVGCGAGNSTVRLSSGRPDSFYHQLGEKITQVSQAEVGLNMEGLPSSGSTQNLARLQAHQVDFALTQLDVAVAAMEKRQIKAVAVLSQEPIHVITTTTSGVRKLADLQNRQVGIGPPGGGPSYTAKVIFANQNIQVQADESPLDQALAKLTKNQLAAVVYVGSVGGNLTLRQWFKTQAHLKLISMPPSLINYLSIREPDAYFPTRILQGSYSANPPIPPEDIATFSTSTVLATRADVSDQVVGWVTWAILDSAREFALFYPELQTGDATRLLQQGLFYVHPAASDVYKSGDPRSAWVRYWENNNDLQAGVMILVLSSVVGIVLQYWRYQRSQKVMAITTKRITELKQLLPDYPDQALQGIEELNQEQRLMFIDGKINAEAYDQAQHRTQRFSEQCQVLIQEKRNQAILKTLLLVDDWQATLQTMPEEALTKLKELRLSYRQMLIENQVNIQDYIELMELTLMSLTTFAPTYVSEYPLMGPLTHLEGDSRPSQTPSEVMNEDR
;
A
#
# COMPACT_ATOMS: atom_id res chain seq x y z
N MET A 1 -33.84 30.78 -21.96
CA MET A 1 -32.63 31.61 -22.18
C MET A 1 -31.66 31.20 -21.07
N VAL A 2 -30.83 30.16 -21.26
CA VAL A 2 -29.53 30.17 -21.96
C VAL A 2 -28.60 31.19 -21.27
N GLY A 3 -27.45 30.87 -20.68
CA GLY A 3 -26.71 29.63 -20.46
C GLY A 3 -25.54 29.98 -19.51
N GLN A 4 -25.20 29.09 -18.58
CA GLN A 4 -24.06 29.24 -17.66
C GLN A 4 -22.87 28.47 -18.25
N ASP A 5 -21.84 29.19 -18.66
CA ASP A 5 -20.59 28.60 -19.17
C ASP A 5 -19.68 28.17 -18.00
N TRP A 6 -19.41 26.87 -17.97
CA TRP A 6 -18.48 26.22 -17.06
C TRP A 6 -17.07 26.25 -17.66
N HIS A 7 -16.14 26.95 -17.01
CA HIS A 7 -14.72 26.94 -17.36
C HIS A 7 -14.04 25.63 -16.91
N TRP A 8 -13.74 24.76 -17.87
CA TRP A 8 -12.83 23.62 -17.70
C TRP A 8 -11.37 24.10 -17.82
N GLY A 9 -10.78 24.48 -16.69
CA GLY A 9 -9.42 25.06 -16.63
C GLY A 9 -8.55 24.46 -15.53
N GLY A 10 -8.67 23.17 -15.24
CA GLY A 10 -7.78 22.52 -14.28
C GLY A 10 -8.01 21.04 -14.18
N LEU A 11 -7.12 20.22 -14.76
CA LEU A 11 -7.01 18.78 -14.47
C LEU A 11 -5.65 18.16 -14.87
N GLY A 12 -4.62 18.96 -15.19
CA GLY A 12 -3.34 18.45 -15.70
C GLY A 12 -2.22 18.23 -14.66
N LEU A 13 -2.28 18.86 -13.49
CA LEU A 13 -1.14 18.91 -12.56
C LEU A 13 -1.45 18.41 -11.13
N ALA A 14 -2.70 18.07 -10.82
CA ALA A 14 -3.07 17.50 -9.51
C ALA A 14 -2.94 15.96 -9.43
N GLY A 15 -2.82 15.27 -10.58
CA GLY A 15 -2.75 13.80 -10.64
C GLY A 15 -1.40 13.21 -10.24
N SER A 16 -0.32 13.99 -10.28
CA SER A 16 1.05 13.47 -10.13
C SER A 16 1.58 13.51 -8.69
N CYS A 17 0.93 14.24 -7.78
CA CYS A 17 1.29 14.27 -6.36
C CYS A 17 0.46 13.30 -5.49
N LEU A 18 -0.68 12.82 -5.99
CA LEU A 18 -1.51 11.85 -5.26
C LEU A 18 -1.01 10.40 -5.37
N GLY A 19 -0.17 10.08 -6.36
CA GLY A 19 0.39 8.72 -6.55
C GLY A 19 1.57 8.37 -5.63
N LEU A 20 2.31 9.37 -5.13
CA LEU A 20 3.46 9.15 -4.23
C LEU A 20 3.09 9.31 -2.74
N GLY A 21 1.96 9.93 -2.42
CA GLY A 21 1.45 10.04 -1.04
C GLY A 21 0.74 8.79 -0.51
N LEU A 22 0.24 7.92 -1.40
CA LEU A 22 -0.48 6.70 -1.01
C LEU A 22 0.44 5.51 -0.67
N ALA A 23 1.73 5.56 -1.03
CA ALA A 23 2.68 4.50 -0.73
C ALA A 23 3.31 4.59 0.67
N TRP A 24 3.14 5.72 1.38
CA TRP A 24 3.71 5.93 2.73
C TRP A 24 2.67 5.81 3.86
N GLY A 25 1.40 5.58 3.53
CA GLY A 25 0.31 5.49 4.50
C GLY A 25 0.07 4.11 5.13
N LEU A 26 0.82 3.07 4.76
CA LEU A 26 0.61 1.70 5.26
C LEU A 26 1.65 1.20 6.28
N VAL A 27 2.61 2.04 6.67
CA VAL A 27 3.52 1.73 7.78
C VAL A 27 3.09 2.54 8.98
N GLY A 28 2.03 2.09 9.67
CA GLY A 28 1.48 2.91 10.73
C GLY A 28 0.31 2.36 11.55
N CYS A 29 0.07 1.05 11.56
CA CYS A 29 -0.61 0.45 12.72
C CYS A 29 0.49 -0.19 13.57
N GLY A 30 1.16 0.64 14.37
CA GLY A 30 1.87 0.12 15.52
C GLY A 30 0.88 -0.71 16.31
N ALA A 31 1.14 -2.01 16.43
CA ALA A 31 0.45 -2.87 17.37
C ALA A 31 0.48 -2.13 18.70
N GLY A 32 -0.70 -1.74 19.20
CA GLY A 32 -0.82 -1.10 20.50
C GLY A 32 -0.01 -1.92 21.49
N ASN A 33 0.76 -1.22 22.32
CA ASN A 33 1.66 -1.78 23.32
C ASN A 33 0.90 -2.48 24.47
N SER A 34 -0.24 -3.09 24.20
CA SER A 34 -1.09 -3.79 25.14
C SER A 34 -0.50 -5.17 25.40
N THR A 35 0.01 -5.35 26.61
CA THR A 35 0.41 -6.66 27.14
C THR A 35 -0.77 -7.64 27.07
N VAL A 36 -0.57 -8.77 26.39
CA VAL A 36 -1.54 -9.87 26.35
C VAL A 36 -1.44 -10.67 27.64
N ARG A 37 -2.56 -10.96 28.30
CA ARG A 37 -2.54 -11.66 29.60
C ARG A 37 -2.98 -13.11 29.48
N LEU A 38 -2.22 -14.02 30.09
CA LEU A 38 -2.50 -15.45 30.15
C LEU A 38 -2.68 -15.90 31.60
N SER A 39 -3.86 -16.37 31.99
CA SER A 39 -4.04 -17.01 33.31
C SER A 39 -3.61 -18.47 33.26
N SER A 40 -2.66 -18.86 34.10
CA SER A 40 -2.00 -20.17 34.05
C SER A 40 -2.25 -21.02 35.31
N GLY A 41 -1.27 -21.27 36.16
CA GLY A 41 -1.43 -22.10 37.35
C GLY A 41 -0.65 -21.56 38.53
N ARG A 42 -0.65 -22.32 39.63
CA ARG A 42 0.16 -21.99 40.82
C ARG A 42 1.64 -22.04 40.45
N PRO A 43 2.50 -21.25 41.13
CA PRO A 43 3.94 -21.48 41.08
C PRO A 43 4.25 -22.98 41.31
N ASP A 44 5.23 -23.50 40.59
CA ASP A 44 5.65 -24.92 40.59
C ASP A 44 4.63 -25.94 40.03
N SER A 45 3.52 -25.48 39.42
CA SER A 45 2.55 -26.38 38.77
C SER A 45 2.83 -26.60 37.29
N PHE A 46 2.29 -27.70 36.74
CA PHE A 46 2.32 -28.01 35.31
C PHE A 46 1.74 -26.87 34.46
N TYR A 47 0.63 -26.25 34.89
CA TYR A 47 0.01 -25.14 34.17
C TYR A 47 0.90 -23.89 34.15
N HIS A 48 1.66 -23.64 35.22
CA HIS A 48 2.58 -22.51 35.25
C HIS A 48 3.71 -22.69 34.25
N GLN A 49 4.37 -23.86 34.24
CA GLN A 49 5.42 -24.19 33.26
C GLN A 49 4.91 -24.12 31.82
N LEU A 50 3.69 -24.63 31.58
CA LEU A 50 3.06 -24.55 30.27
C LEU A 50 2.79 -23.09 29.86
N GLY A 51 2.30 -22.25 30.79
CA GLY A 51 2.06 -20.83 30.55
C GLY A 51 3.33 -20.03 30.29
N GLU A 52 4.42 -20.34 31.00
CA GLU A 52 5.75 -19.77 30.74
C GLU A 52 6.24 -20.15 29.34
N LYS A 53 6.08 -21.42 28.93
CA LYS A 53 6.45 -21.86 27.59
C LYS A 53 5.64 -21.12 26.50
N ILE A 54 4.32 -20.97 26.67
CA ILE A 54 3.48 -20.21 25.72
C ILE A 54 3.94 -18.76 25.62
N THR A 55 4.23 -18.13 26.76
CA THR A 55 4.74 -16.75 26.81
C THR A 55 6.07 -16.62 26.09
N GLN A 56 6.99 -17.57 26.32
CA GLN A 56 8.31 -17.61 25.69
C GLN A 56 8.20 -17.73 24.16
N VAL A 57 7.44 -18.71 23.66
CA VAL A 57 7.33 -18.93 22.20
C VAL A 57 6.56 -17.78 21.52
N SER A 58 5.56 -17.19 22.20
CA SER A 58 4.84 -16.02 21.67
C SER A 58 5.77 -14.82 21.52
N GLN A 59 6.69 -14.60 22.45
CA GLN A 59 7.69 -13.55 22.32
C GLN A 59 8.73 -13.87 21.23
N ALA A 60 9.18 -15.12 21.14
CA ALA A 60 10.23 -15.54 20.21
C ALA A 60 9.76 -15.56 18.75
N GLU A 61 8.60 -16.15 18.47
CA GLU A 61 8.15 -16.41 17.09
C GLU A 61 7.42 -15.22 16.46
N VAL A 62 6.69 -14.46 17.27
CA VAL A 62 5.78 -13.41 16.80
C VAL A 62 5.97 -12.06 17.49
N GLY A 63 6.94 -11.94 18.41
CA GLY A 63 7.25 -10.68 19.09
C GLY A 63 6.14 -10.18 20.02
N LEU A 64 5.22 -11.06 20.44
CA LEU A 64 4.07 -10.69 21.24
C LEU A 64 4.44 -10.63 22.72
N ASN A 65 4.30 -9.44 23.32
CA ASN A 65 4.47 -9.25 24.75
C ASN A 65 3.31 -9.88 25.52
N MET A 66 3.55 -11.05 26.12
CA MET A 66 2.58 -11.79 26.92
C MET A 66 3.03 -11.85 28.39
N GLU A 67 2.08 -11.67 29.31
CA GLU A 67 2.29 -11.79 30.75
C GLU A 67 1.48 -12.96 31.31
N GLY A 68 2.19 -13.90 31.93
CA GLY A 68 1.59 -15.03 32.65
C GLY A 68 1.14 -14.64 34.05
N LEU A 69 -0.15 -14.78 34.36
CA LEU A 69 -0.72 -14.56 35.68
C LEU A 69 -0.93 -15.90 36.41
N PRO A 70 -0.27 -16.11 37.57
CA PRO A 70 -0.51 -17.28 38.40
C PRO A 70 -1.95 -17.36 38.90
N SER A 71 -2.44 -18.58 39.09
CA SER A 71 -3.82 -18.84 39.53
C SER A 71 -3.92 -20.06 40.44
N SER A 72 -5.11 -20.30 41.01
CA SER A 72 -5.44 -21.51 41.76
C SER A 72 -5.82 -22.71 40.89
N GLY A 73 -5.99 -22.52 39.56
CA GLY A 73 -6.33 -23.58 38.62
C GLY A 73 -7.46 -23.21 37.65
N SER A 74 -7.97 -24.23 36.95
CA SER A 74 -8.88 -24.11 35.80
C SER A 74 -10.14 -23.28 36.06
N THR A 75 -10.80 -23.38 37.23
CA THR A 75 -12.03 -22.60 37.46
C THR A 75 -11.73 -21.11 37.64
N GLN A 76 -10.63 -20.76 38.31
CA GLN A 76 -10.23 -19.35 38.43
C GLN A 76 -9.78 -18.80 37.08
N ASN A 77 -9.07 -19.58 36.29
CA ASN A 77 -8.66 -19.23 34.94
C ASN A 77 -9.86 -18.92 34.06
N LEU A 78 -10.85 -19.82 34.05
CA LEU A 78 -12.10 -19.63 33.31
C LEU A 78 -12.85 -18.39 33.80
N ALA A 79 -12.98 -18.19 35.12
CA ALA A 79 -13.65 -17.03 35.68
C ALA A 79 -12.95 -15.71 35.30
N ARG A 80 -11.61 -15.66 35.34
CA ARG A 80 -10.83 -14.50 34.89
C ARG A 80 -11.03 -14.22 33.40
N LEU A 81 -11.08 -15.27 32.59
CA LEU A 81 -11.31 -15.17 31.15
C LEU A 81 -12.70 -14.61 30.86
N GLN A 82 -13.75 -15.15 31.50
CA GLN A 82 -15.13 -14.67 31.38
C GLN A 82 -15.31 -13.24 31.92
N ALA A 83 -14.54 -12.84 32.92
CA ALA A 83 -14.55 -11.49 33.50
C ALA A 83 -13.68 -10.48 32.74
N HIS A 84 -13.15 -10.84 31.56
CA HIS A 84 -12.26 -9.99 30.75
C HIS A 84 -11.00 -9.51 31.50
N GLN A 85 -10.53 -10.26 32.51
CA GLN A 85 -9.32 -9.93 33.26
C GLN A 85 -8.05 -10.43 32.56
N VAL A 86 -8.18 -11.47 31.74
CA VAL A 86 -7.12 -12.10 30.94
C VAL A 86 -7.63 -12.45 29.55
N ASP A 87 -6.75 -12.44 28.55
CA ASP A 87 -7.07 -12.72 27.13
C ASP A 87 -7.02 -14.20 26.79
N PHE A 88 -6.14 -14.92 27.47
CA PHE A 88 -6.00 -16.35 27.36
C PHE A 88 -6.02 -17.00 28.73
N ALA A 89 -6.45 -18.26 28.77
CA ALA A 89 -6.47 -19.03 30.00
C ALA A 89 -6.20 -20.51 29.71
N LEU A 90 -5.34 -21.11 30.52
CA LEU A 90 -5.20 -22.56 30.56
C LEU A 90 -6.34 -23.15 31.40
N THR A 91 -7.02 -24.14 30.86
CA THR A 91 -8.13 -24.79 31.57
C THR A 91 -8.18 -26.26 31.17
N GLN A 92 -8.76 -27.07 32.05
CA GLN A 92 -9.20 -28.39 31.63
C GLN A 92 -10.43 -28.24 30.75
N LEU A 93 -10.56 -29.12 29.77
CA LEU A 93 -11.63 -29.08 28.79
C LEU A 93 -12.99 -29.29 29.44
N ASP A 94 -13.12 -30.26 30.34
CA ASP A 94 -14.34 -30.53 31.13
C ASP A 94 -14.79 -29.36 32.02
N VAL A 95 -13.87 -28.52 32.48
CA VAL A 95 -14.20 -27.29 33.21
C VAL A 95 -14.75 -26.20 32.27
N ALA A 96 -14.24 -26.14 31.04
CA ALA A 96 -14.49 -25.05 30.10
C ALA A 96 -15.60 -25.33 29.09
N VAL A 97 -15.96 -26.60 28.87
CA VAL A 97 -16.87 -27.04 27.81
C VAL A 97 -18.21 -26.30 27.86
N ALA A 98 -18.82 -26.17 29.04
CA ALA A 98 -20.10 -25.48 29.20
C ALA A 98 -20.03 -23.98 28.82
N ALA A 99 -18.88 -23.34 29.00
CA ALA A 99 -18.66 -21.95 28.58
C ALA A 99 -18.40 -21.86 27.06
N MET A 100 -17.75 -22.87 26.48
CA MET A 100 -17.55 -22.99 25.03
C MET A 100 -18.86 -23.24 24.27
N GLU A 101 -19.72 -24.12 24.77
CA GLU A 101 -21.06 -24.40 24.24
C GLU A 101 -21.91 -23.13 24.19
N LYS A 102 -21.86 -22.34 25.28
CA LYS A 102 -22.52 -21.03 25.39
C LYS A 102 -21.84 -19.93 24.57
N ARG A 103 -20.78 -20.27 23.82
CA ARG A 103 -20.00 -19.35 22.96
C ARG A 103 -19.38 -18.17 23.71
N GLN A 104 -19.18 -18.31 25.03
CA GLN A 104 -18.56 -17.28 25.85
C GLN A 104 -17.04 -17.26 25.65
N ILE A 105 -16.46 -18.44 25.39
CA ILE A 105 -15.05 -18.63 25.12
C ILE A 105 -14.88 -19.56 23.92
N LYS A 106 -13.67 -19.61 23.38
CA LYS A 106 -13.25 -20.46 22.26
C LYS A 106 -11.96 -21.19 22.60
N ALA A 107 -11.83 -22.41 22.11
CA ALA A 107 -10.58 -23.15 22.19
C ALA A 107 -9.57 -22.62 21.16
N VAL A 108 -8.30 -22.61 21.53
CA VAL A 108 -7.17 -22.24 20.67
C VAL A 108 -6.36 -23.48 20.33
N ALA A 109 -5.94 -24.23 21.35
CA ALA A 109 -5.12 -25.43 21.20
C ALA A 109 -5.32 -26.41 22.36
N VAL A 110 -5.20 -27.71 22.09
CA VAL A 110 -4.95 -28.76 23.08
C VAL A 110 -3.46 -28.86 23.33
N LEU A 111 -3.05 -28.79 24.59
CA LEU A 111 -1.64 -28.70 24.98
C LEU A 111 -1.17 -29.87 25.83
N SER A 112 -2.08 -30.71 26.31
CA SER A 112 -1.76 -31.98 26.96
C SER A 112 -3.02 -32.83 27.13
N GLN A 113 -2.86 -34.14 27.22
CA GLN A 113 -3.89 -35.05 27.68
C GLN A 113 -3.74 -35.30 29.17
N GLU A 114 -4.84 -35.31 29.91
CA GLU A 114 -4.86 -35.45 31.35
C GLU A 114 -5.72 -36.65 31.78
N PRO A 115 -5.15 -37.87 31.78
CA PRO A 115 -5.82 -39.04 32.33
C PRO A 115 -6.18 -38.85 33.79
N ILE A 116 -7.34 -39.40 34.18
CA ILE A 116 -7.76 -39.42 35.58
C ILE A 116 -7.06 -40.57 36.29
N HIS A 117 -6.40 -40.25 37.39
CA HIS A 117 -5.73 -41.17 38.29
C HIS A 117 -6.53 -41.26 39.59
N VAL A 118 -6.87 -42.47 40.02
CA VAL A 118 -7.32 -42.72 41.40
C VAL A 118 -6.27 -43.56 42.10
N ILE A 119 -5.55 -42.89 42.99
CA ILE A 119 -4.38 -43.39 43.68
C ILE A 119 -4.82 -43.85 45.06
N THR A 120 -4.47 -45.07 45.44
CA THR A 120 -4.75 -45.65 46.75
C THR A 120 -3.53 -46.39 47.29
N THR A 121 -3.65 -47.08 48.42
CA THR A 121 -2.61 -47.93 49.00
C THR A 121 -3.02 -49.40 48.95
N THR A 122 -2.04 -50.31 49.00
CA THR A 122 -2.29 -51.76 49.16
C THR A 122 -3.09 -52.09 50.43
N THR A 123 -3.02 -51.23 51.44
CA THR A 123 -3.61 -51.41 52.77
C THR A 123 -4.95 -50.71 52.96
N SER A 124 -5.39 -49.85 52.04
CA SER A 124 -6.63 -49.05 52.16
C SER A 124 -7.92 -49.88 52.07
N GLY A 125 -7.84 -51.06 51.47
CA GLY A 125 -8.97 -51.89 51.10
C GLY A 125 -9.71 -51.45 49.83
N VAL A 126 -9.29 -50.34 49.19
CA VAL A 126 -9.94 -49.80 47.99
C VAL A 126 -9.44 -50.55 46.75
N ARG A 127 -10.36 -51.17 46.01
CA ARG A 127 -10.07 -51.89 44.76
C ARG A 127 -10.83 -51.33 43.56
N LYS A 128 -11.97 -50.70 43.82
CA LYS A 128 -12.84 -50.07 42.81
C LYS A 128 -13.41 -48.78 43.36
N LEU A 129 -13.90 -47.94 42.45
CA LEU A 129 -14.44 -46.63 42.79
C LEU A 129 -15.55 -46.69 43.87
N ALA A 130 -16.43 -47.70 43.81
CA ALA A 130 -17.51 -47.90 44.78
C ALA A 130 -17.03 -48.10 46.23
N ASP A 131 -15.79 -48.54 46.44
CA ASP A 131 -15.24 -48.74 47.79
C ASP A 131 -14.92 -47.40 48.50
N LEU A 132 -15.03 -46.27 47.79
CA LEU A 132 -14.84 -44.93 48.33
C LEU A 132 -16.07 -44.36 49.03
N GLN A 133 -17.20 -45.08 49.03
CA GLN A 133 -18.42 -44.65 49.70
C GLN A 133 -18.17 -44.32 51.17
N ASN A 134 -18.50 -43.09 51.55
CA ASN A 134 -18.33 -42.48 52.88
C ASN A 134 -16.87 -42.44 53.39
N ARG A 135 -15.87 -42.61 52.51
CA ARG A 135 -14.44 -42.56 52.86
C ARG A 135 -13.86 -41.15 52.67
N GLN A 136 -12.73 -40.87 53.33
CA GLN A 136 -11.95 -39.65 53.07
C GLN A 136 -11.17 -39.78 51.77
N VAL A 137 -11.34 -38.82 50.86
CA VAL A 137 -10.72 -38.83 49.53
C VAL A 137 -10.12 -37.48 49.23
N GLY A 138 -8.83 -37.45 48.89
CA GLY A 138 -8.16 -36.25 48.39
C GLY A 138 -8.66 -35.91 47.01
N ILE A 139 -9.34 -34.78 46.84
CA ILE A 139 -9.84 -34.29 45.54
C ILE A 139 -9.09 -33.06 45.03
N GLY A 140 -8.18 -32.53 45.84
CA GLY A 140 -7.39 -31.35 45.52
C GLY A 140 -8.06 -30.03 45.87
N PRO A 141 -7.35 -28.90 45.72
CA PRO A 141 -7.79 -27.60 46.18
C PRO A 141 -9.11 -27.12 45.53
N PRO A 142 -9.89 -26.27 46.23
CA PRO A 142 -11.08 -25.67 45.66
C PRO A 142 -10.77 -24.92 44.37
N GLY A 143 -11.58 -25.15 43.34
CA GLY A 143 -11.41 -24.54 42.03
C GLY A 143 -10.27 -25.10 41.17
N GLY A 144 -9.53 -26.09 41.68
CA GLY A 144 -8.63 -26.90 40.87
C GLY A 144 -9.41 -27.80 39.92
N GLY A 145 -8.85 -28.01 38.74
CA GLY A 145 -9.38 -28.97 37.77
C GLY A 145 -9.67 -30.37 38.36
N PRO A 146 -8.71 -31.00 39.06
CA PRO A 146 -8.95 -32.29 39.71
C PRO A 146 -10.16 -32.32 40.67
N SER A 147 -10.43 -31.21 41.38
CA SER A 147 -11.58 -31.10 42.29
C SER A 147 -12.90 -31.08 41.53
N TYR A 148 -12.94 -30.40 40.37
CA TYR A 148 -14.09 -30.41 39.48
C TYR A 148 -14.35 -31.82 38.92
N THR A 149 -13.34 -32.43 38.29
CA THR A 149 -13.48 -33.77 37.68
C THR A 149 -13.85 -34.83 38.73
N ALA A 150 -13.27 -34.78 39.93
CA ALA A 150 -13.64 -35.69 41.03
C ALA A 150 -15.12 -35.58 41.41
N LYS A 151 -15.66 -34.35 41.49
CA LYS A 151 -17.08 -34.12 41.78
C LYS A 151 -17.99 -34.68 40.69
N VAL A 152 -17.62 -34.52 39.42
CA VAL A 152 -18.34 -35.10 38.26
C VAL A 152 -18.35 -36.63 38.35
N ILE A 153 -17.20 -37.26 38.63
CA ILE A 153 -17.07 -38.72 38.77
C ILE A 153 -17.97 -39.24 39.89
N PHE A 154 -17.89 -38.65 41.07
CA PHE A 154 -18.64 -39.14 42.24
C PHE A 154 -20.14 -38.90 42.09
N ALA A 155 -20.56 -37.78 41.50
CA ALA A 155 -21.96 -37.51 41.21
C ALA A 155 -22.54 -38.54 40.22
N ASN A 156 -21.85 -38.83 39.11
CA ASN A 156 -22.29 -39.80 38.11
C ASN A 156 -22.37 -41.25 38.63
N GLN A 157 -21.66 -41.56 39.71
CA GLN A 157 -21.64 -42.89 40.32
C GLN A 157 -22.48 -42.96 41.61
N ASN A 158 -23.11 -41.85 42.01
CA ASN A 158 -23.83 -41.71 43.29
C ASN A 158 -22.97 -42.09 44.50
N ILE A 159 -21.67 -41.79 44.45
CA ILE A 159 -20.73 -42.06 45.53
C ILE A 159 -20.59 -40.80 46.38
N GLN A 160 -20.80 -40.91 47.69
CA GLN A 160 -20.55 -39.81 48.62
C GLN A 160 -19.17 -39.99 49.25
N VAL A 161 -18.34 -38.95 49.25
CA VAL A 161 -17.00 -38.98 49.85
C VAL A 161 -16.85 -37.81 50.83
N GLN A 162 -15.99 -37.98 51.83
CA GLN A 162 -15.51 -36.87 52.65
C GLN A 162 -14.31 -36.24 51.94
N ALA A 163 -14.52 -35.09 51.29
CA ALA A 163 -13.51 -34.44 50.49
C ALA A 163 -12.36 -33.88 51.35
N ASP A 164 -11.13 -34.24 50.99
CA ASP A 164 -9.91 -33.56 51.43
C ASP A 164 -9.39 -32.69 50.28
N GLU A 165 -9.28 -31.39 50.53
CA GLU A 165 -8.95 -30.40 49.51
C GLU A 165 -7.48 -29.97 49.57
N SER A 166 -6.62 -30.82 50.14
CA SER A 166 -5.18 -30.52 50.24
C SER A 166 -4.52 -30.57 48.85
N PRO A 167 -3.45 -29.78 48.62
CA PRO A 167 -2.59 -29.95 47.45
C PRO A 167 -2.07 -31.38 47.32
N LEU A 168 -1.74 -31.81 46.10
CA LEU A 168 -1.37 -33.19 45.77
C LEU A 168 -0.33 -33.78 46.74
N ASP A 169 0.76 -33.07 47.02
CA ASP A 169 1.84 -33.58 47.87
C ASP A 169 1.38 -33.83 49.31
N GLN A 170 0.54 -32.94 49.84
CA GLN A 170 -0.05 -33.09 51.16
C GLN A 170 -1.06 -34.25 51.17
N ALA A 171 -1.89 -34.36 50.14
CA ALA A 171 -2.85 -35.45 50.00
C ALA A 171 -2.15 -36.83 49.90
N LEU A 172 -1.05 -36.93 49.14
CA LEU A 172 -0.23 -38.15 49.06
C LEU A 172 0.45 -38.47 50.39
N ALA A 173 0.93 -37.46 51.12
CA ALA A 173 1.48 -37.66 52.47
C ALA A 173 0.41 -38.14 53.47
N LYS A 174 -0.83 -37.66 53.37
CA LYS A 174 -1.97 -38.14 54.17
C LYS A 174 -2.37 -39.57 53.76
N LEU A 175 -2.35 -39.87 52.46
CA LEU A 175 -2.67 -41.19 51.91
C LEU A 175 -1.72 -42.28 52.44
N THR A 176 -0.40 -42.02 52.44
CA THR A 176 0.59 -42.99 52.98
C THR A 176 0.50 -43.20 54.49
N LYS A 177 -0.11 -42.24 55.21
CA LYS A 177 -0.44 -42.35 56.64
C LYS A 177 -1.82 -42.99 56.89
N ASN A 178 -2.46 -43.54 55.86
CA ASN A 178 -3.83 -44.09 55.89
C ASN A 178 -4.89 -43.10 56.40
N GLN A 179 -4.65 -41.79 56.31
CA GLN A 179 -5.63 -40.76 56.66
C GLN A 179 -6.66 -40.57 55.54
N LEU A 180 -6.25 -40.79 54.29
CA LEU A 180 -7.14 -40.81 53.13
C LEU A 180 -7.24 -42.24 52.59
N ALA A 181 -8.40 -42.61 52.05
CA ALA A 181 -8.60 -43.88 51.36
C ALA A 181 -8.09 -43.84 49.91
N ALA A 182 -8.18 -42.68 49.26
CA ALA A 182 -7.64 -42.45 47.93
C ALA A 182 -7.34 -40.97 47.68
N VAL A 183 -6.62 -40.70 46.61
CA VAL A 183 -6.38 -39.37 46.03
C VAL A 183 -6.75 -39.40 44.55
N VAL A 184 -7.58 -38.46 44.12
CA VAL A 184 -7.87 -38.20 42.71
C VAL A 184 -6.86 -37.20 42.19
N TYR A 185 -6.20 -37.55 41.10
CA TYR A 185 -5.31 -36.66 40.36
C TYR A 185 -5.69 -36.65 38.89
N VAL A 186 -5.63 -35.49 38.26
CA VAL A 186 -5.91 -35.31 36.84
C VAL A 186 -4.73 -34.57 36.25
N GLY A 187 -4.06 -35.19 35.29
CA GLY A 187 -2.86 -34.63 34.69
C GLY A 187 -2.11 -35.62 33.83
N SER A 188 -1.18 -35.10 33.02
CA SER A 188 -0.39 -35.89 32.08
C SER A 188 0.41 -37.00 32.77
N VAL A 189 0.47 -38.16 32.13
CA VAL A 189 1.19 -39.33 32.64
C VAL A 189 2.67 -39.00 32.73
N GLY A 190 3.15 -38.94 33.96
CA GLY A 190 4.52 -38.56 34.25
C GLY A 190 4.84 -37.08 33.97
N GLY A 191 3.87 -36.21 33.70
CA GLY A 191 4.11 -34.76 33.64
C GLY A 191 4.47 -34.16 35.01
N ASN A 192 4.01 -34.79 36.10
CA ASN A 192 4.32 -34.37 37.46
C ASN A 192 5.49 -35.19 38.05
N LEU A 193 6.65 -34.56 38.20
CA LEU A 193 7.87 -35.18 38.76
C LEU A 193 7.66 -35.66 40.20
N THR A 194 6.91 -34.91 41.02
CA THR A 194 6.63 -35.29 42.41
C THR A 194 5.80 -36.56 42.48
N LEU A 195 4.76 -36.69 41.65
CA LEU A 195 3.94 -37.90 41.56
C LEU A 195 4.78 -39.10 41.11
N ARG A 196 5.67 -38.94 40.11
CA ARG A 196 6.63 -39.99 39.73
C ARG A 196 7.48 -40.41 40.93
N GLN A 197 7.99 -39.45 41.70
CA GLN A 197 8.82 -39.73 42.86
C GLN A 197 8.05 -40.45 43.97
N TRP A 198 6.79 -40.08 44.21
CA TRP A 198 5.91 -40.79 45.14
C TRP A 198 5.73 -42.26 44.74
N PHE A 199 5.42 -42.55 43.48
CA PHE A 199 5.30 -43.94 43.00
C PHE A 199 6.61 -44.72 43.12
N LYS A 200 7.77 -44.07 42.91
CA LYS A 200 9.09 -44.72 43.08
C LYS A 200 9.46 -45.00 44.54
N THR A 201 9.10 -44.10 45.45
CA THR A 201 9.51 -44.20 46.87
C THR A 201 8.51 -44.95 47.74
N GLN A 202 7.25 -45.02 47.33
CA GLN A 202 6.18 -45.66 48.09
C GLN A 202 5.63 -46.86 47.32
N ALA A 203 6.28 -48.02 47.49
CA ALA A 203 5.92 -49.26 46.80
C ALA A 203 4.48 -49.77 47.08
N HIS A 204 3.81 -49.23 48.11
CA HIS A 204 2.44 -49.58 48.46
C HIS A 204 1.39 -48.73 47.73
N LEU A 205 1.78 -47.69 46.98
CA LEU A 205 0.84 -46.92 46.15
C LEU A 205 0.35 -47.75 44.96
N LYS A 206 -0.94 -47.63 44.66
CA LYS A 206 -1.60 -48.33 43.56
C LYS A 206 -2.56 -47.41 42.83
N LEU A 207 -2.76 -47.68 41.54
CA LEU A 207 -3.81 -47.10 40.73
C LEU A 207 -4.97 -48.09 40.65
N ILE A 208 -6.21 -47.59 40.70
CA ILE A 208 -7.40 -48.39 40.41
C ILE A 208 -7.99 -47.97 39.06
N SER A 209 -8.52 -48.95 38.33
CA SER A 209 -9.20 -48.72 37.05
C SER A 209 -10.54 -48.00 37.25
N MET A 210 -10.88 -47.13 36.29
CA MET A 210 -12.25 -46.63 36.19
C MET A 210 -13.18 -47.74 35.69
N PRO A 211 -14.45 -47.76 36.12
CA PRO A 211 -15.44 -48.69 35.59
C PRO A 211 -15.65 -48.46 34.08
N PRO A 212 -15.68 -49.51 33.24
CA PRO A 212 -15.98 -49.36 31.81
C PRO A 212 -17.32 -48.68 31.52
N SER A 213 -18.32 -48.89 32.39
CA SER A 213 -19.62 -48.21 32.29
C SER A 213 -19.51 -46.70 32.42
N LEU A 214 -18.68 -46.21 33.35
CA LEU A 214 -18.43 -44.77 33.55
C LEU A 214 -17.64 -44.19 32.37
N ILE A 215 -16.59 -44.88 31.93
CA ILE A 215 -15.79 -44.46 30.76
C ILE A 215 -16.70 -44.31 29.54
N ASN A 216 -17.49 -45.34 29.23
CA ASN A 216 -18.39 -45.32 28.08
C ASN A 216 -19.47 -44.25 28.22
N TYR A 217 -20.05 -44.09 29.41
CA TYR A 217 -21.07 -43.08 29.65
C TYR A 217 -20.55 -41.67 29.38
N LEU A 218 -19.44 -41.27 30.01
CA LEU A 218 -18.90 -39.92 29.84
C LEU A 218 -18.38 -39.69 28.42
N SER A 219 -17.69 -40.67 27.83
CA SER A 219 -17.14 -40.52 26.47
C SER A 219 -18.23 -40.41 25.38
N ILE A 220 -19.43 -40.94 25.63
CA ILE A 220 -20.56 -40.86 24.68
C ILE A 220 -21.44 -39.64 24.95
N ARG A 221 -21.68 -39.31 26.23
CA ARG A 221 -22.58 -38.21 26.61
C ARG A 221 -21.91 -36.85 26.59
N GLU A 222 -20.62 -36.81 26.88
CA GLU A 222 -19.81 -35.59 26.98
C GLU A 222 -18.51 -35.77 26.16
N PRO A 223 -18.61 -36.07 24.84
CA PRO A 223 -17.46 -36.36 23.98
C PRO A 223 -16.57 -35.13 23.73
N ASP A 224 -17.05 -33.94 24.09
CA ASP A 224 -16.35 -32.66 24.03
C ASP A 224 -15.68 -32.30 25.36
N ALA A 225 -15.72 -33.18 26.36
CA ALA A 225 -15.06 -33.04 27.65
C ALA A 225 -14.15 -34.23 28.00
N TYR A 226 -14.59 -35.46 27.67
CA TYR A 226 -13.94 -36.69 28.13
C TYR A 226 -13.69 -37.69 27.00
N PHE A 227 -12.50 -38.29 27.03
CA PHE A 227 -12.06 -39.29 26.05
C PHE A 227 -11.60 -40.58 26.74
N PRO A 228 -11.90 -41.77 26.19
CA PRO A 228 -11.43 -43.02 26.76
C PRO A 228 -9.90 -43.14 26.59
N THR A 229 -9.20 -43.61 27.61
CA THR A 229 -7.74 -43.79 27.56
C THR A 229 -7.25 -44.87 28.53
N ARG A 230 -5.95 -45.12 28.53
CA ARG A 230 -5.31 -46.06 29.46
C ARG A 230 -4.02 -45.47 30.00
N ILE A 231 -3.76 -45.67 31.28
CA ILE A 231 -2.42 -45.45 31.85
C ILE A 231 -1.66 -46.76 31.63
N LEU A 232 -0.69 -46.72 30.72
CA LEU A 232 0.02 -47.93 30.28
C LEU A 232 0.90 -48.52 31.38
N GLN A 233 1.09 -49.83 31.34
CA GLN A 233 2.04 -50.53 32.19
C GLN A 233 3.40 -49.85 32.16
N GLY A 234 4.02 -49.68 33.34
CA GLY A 234 5.36 -49.13 33.45
C GLY A 234 5.49 -47.61 33.28
N SER A 235 4.38 -46.87 33.13
CA SER A 235 4.35 -45.42 32.94
C SER A 235 5.15 -44.59 33.97
N TYR A 236 5.24 -45.04 35.22
CA TYR A 236 5.93 -44.36 36.32
C TYR A 236 7.29 -44.97 36.68
N SER A 237 7.47 -46.25 36.41
CA SER A 237 8.70 -47.01 36.62
C SER A 237 8.68 -48.21 35.69
N ALA A 238 9.79 -48.49 35.00
CA ALA A 238 9.88 -49.63 34.08
C ALA A 238 10.21 -50.95 34.80
N ASN A 239 10.93 -50.91 35.93
CA ASN A 239 11.31 -52.11 36.68
C ASN A 239 11.43 -51.84 38.20
N PRO A 240 10.54 -52.38 39.05
CA PRO A 240 9.31 -53.08 38.66
C PRO A 240 8.35 -52.13 37.91
N PRO A 241 7.49 -52.65 37.01
CA PRO A 241 6.56 -51.84 36.26
C PRO A 241 5.50 -51.20 37.17
N ILE A 242 5.33 -49.88 37.07
CA ILE A 242 4.28 -49.12 37.77
C ILE A 242 3.48 -48.29 36.75
N PRO A 243 2.16 -48.51 36.60
CA PRO A 243 1.40 -49.66 37.12
C PRO A 243 1.90 -51.00 36.54
N PRO A 244 1.58 -52.14 37.18
CA PRO A 244 2.00 -53.46 36.71
C PRO A 244 1.23 -53.95 35.48
N GLU A 245 0.13 -53.31 35.13
CA GLU A 245 -0.73 -53.59 33.97
C GLU A 245 -1.36 -52.28 33.46
N ASP A 246 -1.94 -52.31 32.27
CA ASP A 246 -2.66 -51.15 31.73
C ASP A 246 -3.94 -50.85 32.51
N ILE A 247 -4.02 -49.64 33.07
CA ILE A 247 -5.19 -49.19 33.85
C ILE A 247 -6.15 -48.44 32.94
N ALA A 248 -7.37 -48.96 32.75
CA ALA A 248 -8.38 -48.27 31.97
C ALA A 248 -8.91 -47.03 32.73
N THR A 249 -8.99 -45.91 32.02
CA THR A 249 -9.49 -44.64 32.56
C THR A 249 -10.08 -43.80 31.42
N PHE A 250 -10.38 -42.54 31.70
CA PHE A 250 -10.65 -41.54 30.68
C PHE A 250 -9.73 -40.34 30.93
N SER A 251 -9.67 -39.43 29.98
CA SER A 251 -8.89 -38.19 30.06
C SER A 251 -9.77 -36.99 29.72
N THR A 252 -9.51 -35.89 30.42
CA THR A 252 -9.80 -34.54 29.90
C THR A 252 -8.53 -34.01 29.24
N SER A 253 -8.61 -32.89 28.53
CA SER A 253 -7.44 -32.26 27.91
C SER A 253 -7.16 -30.91 28.56
N THR A 254 -5.90 -30.52 28.66
CA THR A 254 -5.54 -29.12 28.93
C THR A 254 -5.64 -28.34 27.65
N VAL A 255 -6.45 -27.29 27.68
CA VAL A 255 -6.72 -26.43 26.54
C VAL A 255 -6.33 -24.99 26.83
N LEU A 256 -5.74 -24.35 25.83
CA LEU A 256 -5.66 -22.90 25.79
C LEU A 256 -7.00 -22.38 25.28
N ALA A 257 -7.68 -21.60 26.11
CA ALA A 257 -8.93 -20.94 25.76
C ALA A 257 -8.74 -19.43 25.65
N THR A 258 -9.57 -18.79 24.82
CA THR A 258 -9.62 -17.34 24.65
C THR A 258 -11.06 -16.86 24.58
N ARG A 259 -11.30 -15.56 24.73
CA ARG A 259 -12.62 -14.96 24.52
C ARG A 259 -12.88 -14.78 23.03
N ALA A 260 -14.14 -14.75 22.63
CA ALA A 260 -14.50 -14.53 21.22
C ALA A 260 -14.22 -13.10 20.72
N ASP A 261 -13.93 -12.16 21.62
CA ASP A 261 -13.67 -10.74 21.31
C ASP A 261 -12.17 -10.38 21.31
N VAL A 262 -11.27 -11.34 21.56
CA VAL A 262 -9.83 -11.13 21.38
C VAL A 262 -9.54 -11.00 19.89
N SER A 263 -8.69 -10.03 19.52
CA SER A 263 -8.33 -9.77 18.12
C SER A 263 -7.89 -11.06 17.41
N ASP A 264 -8.46 -11.31 16.24
CA ASP A 264 -8.10 -12.43 15.36
C ASP A 264 -6.58 -12.48 15.10
N GLN A 265 -5.94 -11.32 14.98
CA GLN A 265 -4.49 -11.22 14.80
C GLN A 265 -3.73 -11.78 16.01
N VAL A 266 -4.13 -11.44 17.23
CA VAL A 266 -3.47 -11.91 18.46
C VAL A 266 -3.69 -13.41 18.62
N VAL A 267 -4.92 -13.91 18.41
CA VAL A 267 -5.20 -15.35 18.48
C VAL A 267 -4.42 -16.10 17.41
N GLY A 268 -4.35 -15.59 16.19
CA GLY A 268 -3.57 -16.17 15.09
C GLY A 268 -2.08 -16.22 15.42
N TRP A 269 -1.50 -15.15 15.96
CA TRP A 269 -0.09 -15.12 16.36
C TRP A 269 0.23 -16.10 17.47
N VAL A 270 -0.58 -16.19 18.52
CA VAL A 270 -0.39 -17.17 19.60
C VAL A 270 -0.53 -18.60 19.07
N THR A 271 -1.52 -18.86 18.21
CA THR A 271 -1.72 -20.18 17.60
C THR A 271 -0.51 -20.57 16.75
N TRP A 272 0.00 -19.64 15.93
CA TRP A 272 1.18 -19.87 15.09
C TRP A 272 2.42 -20.13 15.93
N ALA A 273 2.67 -19.33 16.97
CA ALA A 273 3.81 -19.53 17.86
C ALA A 273 3.78 -20.93 18.51
N ILE A 274 2.61 -21.41 18.93
CA ILE A 274 2.48 -22.76 19.48
C ILE A 274 2.69 -23.83 18.41
N LEU A 275 2.15 -23.64 17.21
CA LEU A 275 2.24 -24.61 16.12
C LEU A 275 3.67 -24.73 15.57
N ASP A 276 4.35 -23.61 15.35
CA ASP A 276 5.71 -23.56 14.82
C ASP A 276 6.73 -24.11 15.83
N SER A 277 6.53 -23.82 17.11
CA SER A 277 7.33 -24.37 18.21
C SER A 277 6.76 -25.67 18.81
N ALA A 278 5.87 -26.39 18.12
CA ALA A 278 5.12 -27.51 18.71
C ALA A 278 5.99 -28.61 19.33
N ARG A 279 7.19 -28.85 18.77
CA ARG A 279 8.14 -29.82 19.34
C ARG A 279 8.64 -29.43 20.73
N GLU A 280 8.72 -28.14 21.04
CA GLU A 280 9.08 -27.68 22.39
C GLU A 280 7.98 -27.98 23.42
N PHE A 281 6.75 -28.24 22.99
CA PHE A 281 5.68 -28.67 23.86
C PHE A 281 5.69 -30.19 24.13
N ALA A 282 6.61 -30.96 23.54
CA ALA A 282 6.70 -32.41 23.74
C ALA A 282 6.95 -32.81 25.20
N LEU A 283 7.53 -31.93 26.03
CA LEU A 283 7.65 -32.20 27.47
C LEU A 283 6.30 -32.22 28.21
N PHE A 284 5.27 -31.58 27.63
CA PHE A 284 3.91 -31.52 28.17
C PHE A 284 2.97 -32.48 27.42
N TYR A 285 3.19 -32.64 26.12
CA TYR A 285 2.41 -33.49 25.22
C TYR A 285 3.36 -34.33 24.34
N PRO A 286 3.88 -35.47 24.84
CA PRO A 286 4.96 -36.25 24.22
C PRO A 286 4.75 -36.61 22.74
N GLU A 287 3.50 -36.81 22.33
CA GLU A 287 3.11 -37.13 20.96
C GLU A 287 3.51 -36.03 19.95
N LEU A 288 3.71 -34.79 20.39
CA LEU A 288 4.19 -33.69 19.54
C LEU A 288 5.64 -33.84 19.08
N GLN A 289 6.42 -34.74 19.71
CA GLN A 289 7.82 -34.96 19.30
C GLN A 289 7.95 -35.53 17.89
N THR A 290 7.03 -36.42 17.50
CA THR A 290 7.06 -37.15 16.22
C THR A 290 5.74 -37.13 15.46
N GLY A 291 4.65 -36.72 16.11
CA GLY A 291 3.33 -36.65 15.51
C GLY A 291 3.09 -35.40 14.67
N ASP A 292 1.97 -35.42 13.96
CA ASP A 292 1.45 -34.26 13.24
C ASP A 292 0.90 -33.23 14.25
N ALA A 293 1.64 -32.15 14.46
CA ALA A 293 1.30 -31.10 15.40
C ALA A 293 -0.05 -30.41 15.08
N THR A 294 -0.34 -30.15 13.80
CA THR A 294 -1.60 -29.53 13.38
C THR A 294 -2.78 -30.38 13.84
N ARG A 295 -2.70 -31.69 13.62
CA ARG A 295 -3.74 -32.63 14.04
C ARG A 295 -3.84 -32.75 15.56
N LEU A 296 -2.71 -32.91 16.25
CA LEU A 296 -2.67 -33.16 17.70
C LEU A 296 -3.17 -31.95 18.51
N LEU A 297 -2.77 -30.73 18.13
CA LEU A 297 -3.18 -29.51 18.82
C LEU A 297 -4.68 -29.21 18.64
N GLN A 298 -5.35 -29.80 17.64
CA GLN A 298 -6.78 -29.67 17.41
C GLN A 298 -7.60 -30.86 17.88
N GLN A 299 -6.95 -31.95 18.29
CA GLN A 299 -7.62 -33.23 18.51
C GLN A 299 -8.64 -33.14 19.65
N GLY A 300 -9.91 -33.39 19.33
CA GLY A 300 -11.00 -33.36 20.31
C GLY A 300 -11.58 -31.98 20.59
N LEU A 301 -11.17 -30.93 19.87
CA LEU A 301 -11.78 -29.60 19.99
C LEU A 301 -12.97 -29.43 19.05
N PHE A 302 -14.10 -29.00 19.61
CA PHE A 302 -15.32 -28.69 18.85
C PHE A 302 -15.51 -27.18 18.63
N TYR A 303 -15.12 -26.36 19.60
CA TYR A 303 -15.43 -24.92 19.65
C TYR A 303 -14.18 -24.04 19.40
N VAL A 304 -13.46 -24.32 18.32
CA VAL A 304 -12.20 -23.64 17.99
C VAL A 304 -12.43 -22.18 17.55
N HIS A 305 -11.54 -21.28 17.92
CA HIS A 305 -11.55 -19.88 17.47
C HIS A 305 -11.30 -19.81 15.95
N PRO A 306 -12.02 -18.97 15.17
CA PRO A 306 -11.85 -18.88 13.72
C PRO A 306 -10.40 -18.60 13.31
N ALA A 307 -9.77 -17.58 13.90
CA ALA A 307 -8.36 -17.26 13.62
C ALA A 307 -7.39 -18.42 13.93
N ALA A 308 -7.64 -19.20 14.98
CA ALA A 308 -6.84 -20.39 15.27
C ALA A 308 -7.05 -21.46 14.18
N SER A 309 -8.31 -21.70 13.78
CA SER A 309 -8.64 -22.62 12.68
C SER A 309 -7.95 -22.24 11.38
N ASP A 310 -7.87 -20.94 11.07
CA ASP A 310 -7.22 -20.45 9.86
C ASP A 310 -5.72 -20.69 9.88
N VAL A 311 -5.06 -20.54 11.04
CA VAL A 311 -3.63 -20.88 11.20
C VAL A 311 -3.38 -22.36 10.98
N TYR A 312 -4.21 -23.24 11.55
CA TYR A 312 -4.05 -24.68 11.32
C TYR A 312 -4.28 -25.11 9.87
N LYS A 313 -5.07 -24.34 9.09
CA LYS A 313 -5.30 -24.61 7.66
C LYS A 313 -4.24 -23.99 6.76
N SER A 314 -3.80 -22.78 7.10
CA SER A 314 -3.07 -21.90 6.18
C SER A 314 -1.65 -21.56 6.65
N GLY A 315 -1.26 -21.94 7.86
CA GLY A 315 0.05 -21.65 8.46
C GLY A 315 0.17 -20.21 8.96
N ASP A 316 1.37 -19.62 8.85
CA ASP A 316 1.69 -18.31 9.43
C ASP A 316 0.69 -17.24 8.96
N PRO A 317 0.00 -16.54 9.89
CA PRO A 317 -0.95 -15.49 9.54
C PRO A 317 -0.29 -14.26 8.90
N ARG A 318 1.02 -14.03 9.13
CA ARG A 318 1.76 -12.89 8.55
C ARG A 318 1.98 -13.02 7.05
N SER A 319 2.06 -14.26 6.54
CA SER A 319 2.17 -14.53 5.11
C SER A 319 0.81 -14.64 4.41
N ALA A 320 -0.29 -14.32 5.09
CA ALA A 320 -1.63 -14.33 4.49
C ALA A 320 -1.73 -13.39 3.27
N TRP A 321 -1.10 -12.21 3.31
CA TRP A 321 -1.11 -11.28 2.18
C TRP A 321 -0.32 -11.82 0.99
N VAL A 322 0.81 -12.50 1.23
CA VAL A 322 1.62 -13.14 0.18
C VAL A 322 0.82 -14.25 -0.47
N ARG A 323 0.19 -15.12 0.32
CA ARG A 323 -0.69 -16.18 -0.20
C ARG A 323 -1.88 -15.61 -0.99
N TYR A 324 -2.48 -14.53 -0.50
CA TYR A 324 -3.56 -13.86 -1.22
C TYR A 324 -3.07 -13.29 -2.55
N TRP A 325 -1.90 -12.67 -2.57
CA TRP A 325 -1.28 -12.17 -3.80
C TRP A 325 -0.96 -13.31 -4.77
N GLU A 326 -0.29 -14.37 -4.31
CA GLU A 326 0.12 -15.51 -5.12
C GLU A 326 -1.07 -16.27 -5.73
N ASN A 327 -2.18 -16.36 -4.99
CA ASN A 327 -3.37 -17.07 -5.45
C ASN A 327 -4.36 -16.20 -6.23
N ASN A 328 -4.15 -14.88 -6.33
CA ASN A 328 -5.10 -13.96 -6.96
C ASN A 328 -4.54 -13.36 -8.26
N ASN A 329 -4.71 -14.11 -9.36
CA ASN A 329 -4.27 -13.71 -10.70
C ASN A 329 -4.88 -12.38 -11.16
N ASP A 330 -6.14 -12.09 -10.79
CA ASP A 330 -6.82 -10.86 -11.18
C ASP A 330 -6.18 -9.63 -10.53
N LEU A 331 -5.81 -9.75 -9.24
CA LEU A 331 -5.08 -8.70 -8.53
C LEU A 331 -3.72 -8.43 -9.18
N GLN A 332 -2.96 -9.50 -9.48
CA GLN A 332 -1.67 -9.38 -10.16
C GLN A 332 -1.80 -8.70 -11.53
N ALA A 333 -2.79 -9.11 -12.32
CA ALA A 333 -3.07 -8.51 -13.62
C ALA A 333 -3.43 -7.02 -13.50
N GLY A 334 -4.28 -6.67 -12.53
CA GLY A 334 -4.66 -5.29 -12.26
C GLY A 334 -3.46 -4.40 -11.91
N VAL A 335 -2.58 -4.86 -11.03
CA VAL A 335 -1.36 -4.13 -10.67
C VAL A 335 -0.40 -4.02 -11.86
N MET A 336 -0.22 -5.08 -12.65
CA MET A 336 0.62 -5.04 -13.85
C MET A 336 0.10 -4.02 -14.88
N ILE A 337 -1.21 -3.96 -15.10
CA ILE A 337 -1.82 -2.96 -15.99
C ILE A 337 -1.59 -1.53 -15.47
N LEU A 338 -1.73 -1.30 -14.17
CA LEU A 338 -1.50 0.01 -13.56
C LEU A 338 -0.03 0.45 -13.70
N VAL A 339 0.92 -0.46 -13.46
CA VAL A 339 2.35 -0.16 -13.61
C VAL A 339 2.68 0.11 -15.08
N LEU A 340 2.23 -0.74 -16.00
CA LEU A 340 2.51 -0.58 -17.44
C LEU A 340 1.91 0.71 -18.00
N SER A 341 0.65 1.02 -17.68
CA SER A 341 0.02 2.26 -18.13
C SER A 341 0.71 3.52 -17.57
N SER A 342 1.16 3.47 -16.32
CA SER A 342 1.93 4.55 -15.70
C SER A 342 3.29 4.75 -16.39
N VAL A 343 4.02 3.66 -16.65
CA VAL A 343 5.32 3.71 -17.35
C VAL A 343 5.15 4.26 -18.76
N VAL A 344 4.15 3.78 -19.51
CA VAL A 344 3.83 4.31 -20.86
C VAL A 344 3.50 5.79 -20.78
N GLY A 345 2.71 6.23 -19.80
CA GLY A 345 2.40 7.63 -19.56
C GLY A 345 3.64 8.50 -19.32
N ILE A 346 4.55 8.05 -18.45
CA ILE A 346 5.81 8.74 -18.16
C ILE A 346 6.70 8.82 -19.40
N VAL A 347 6.82 7.73 -20.17
CA VAL A 347 7.61 7.70 -21.40
C VAL A 347 7.03 8.64 -22.45
N LEU A 348 5.70 8.66 -22.62
CA LEU A 348 5.03 9.59 -23.52
C LEU A 348 5.22 11.04 -23.09
N GLN A 349 5.10 11.34 -21.79
CA GLN A 349 5.32 12.69 -21.27
C GLN A 349 6.78 13.14 -21.47
N TYR A 350 7.75 12.27 -21.19
CA TYR A 350 9.17 12.54 -21.42
C TYR A 350 9.47 12.76 -22.90
N TRP A 351 8.90 11.93 -23.79
CA TRP A 351 9.06 12.07 -25.23
C TRP A 351 8.48 13.39 -25.74
N ARG A 352 7.28 13.78 -25.27
CA ARG A 352 6.67 15.07 -25.60
C ARG A 352 7.51 16.25 -25.12
N TYR A 353 8.05 16.17 -23.90
CA TYR A 353 8.95 17.19 -23.35
C TYR A 353 10.23 17.35 -24.18
N GLN A 354 10.89 16.25 -24.52
CA GLN A 354 12.10 16.26 -25.37
C GLN A 354 11.82 16.83 -26.76
N ARG A 355 10.68 16.48 -27.36
CA ARG A 355 10.28 17.01 -28.67
C ARG A 355 10.05 18.52 -28.62
N SER A 356 9.36 19.00 -27.57
CA SER A 356 9.13 20.42 -27.35
C SER A 356 10.45 21.20 -27.20
N GLN A 357 11.39 20.69 -26.40
CA GLN A 357 12.72 21.28 -26.23
C GLN A 357 13.50 21.38 -27.56
N LYS A 358 13.45 20.35 -28.41
CA LYS A 358 14.09 20.39 -29.75
C LYS A 358 13.52 21.52 -30.62
N VAL A 359 12.20 21.70 -30.63
CA VAL A 359 11.57 22.78 -31.41
C VAL A 359 11.94 24.16 -30.85
N MET A 360 12.01 24.30 -29.53
CA MET A 360 12.47 25.55 -28.90
C MET A 360 13.93 25.86 -29.21
N ALA A 361 14.80 24.84 -29.27
CA ALA A 361 16.20 25.02 -29.66
C ALA A 361 16.33 25.49 -31.12
N ILE A 362 15.58 24.88 -32.05
CA ILE A 362 15.54 25.30 -33.46
C ILE A 362 15.02 26.73 -33.59
N THR A 363 13.93 27.05 -32.90
CA THR A 363 13.35 28.40 -32.88
C THR A 363 14.35 29.44 -32.38
N THR A 364 15.05 29.12 -31.28
CA THR A 364 16.07 30.02 -30.72
C THR A 364 17.23 30.24 -31.69
N LYS A 365 17.67 29.19 -32.39
CA LYS A 365 18.71 29.29 -33.42
C LYS A 365 18.27 30.17 -34.60
N ARG A 366 17.06 29.94 -35.14
CA ARG A 366 16.50 30.74 -36.25
C ARG A 366 16.34 32.22 -35.89
N ILE A 367 15.81 32.52 -34.70
CA ILE A 367 15.72 33.90 -34.21
C ILE A 367 17.12 34.52 -34.07
N THR A 368 18.13 33.75 -33.67
CA THR A 368 19.52 34.23 -33.58
C THR A 368 20.11 34.54 -34.95
N GLU A 369 19.86 33.70 -35.97
CA GLU A 369 20.26 33.95 -37.36
C GLU A 369 19.57 35.22 -37.91
N LEU A 370 18.26 35.37 -37.70
CA LEU A 370 17.52 36.57 -38.13
C LEU A 370 18.00 37.84 -37.42
N LYS A 371 18.39 37.74 -36.13
CA LYS A 371 18.99 38.85 -35.38
C LYS A 371 20.30 39.35 -35.99
N GLN A 372 21.09 38.49 -36.63
CA GLN A 372 22.33 38.90 -37.29
C GLN A 372 22.07 39.74 -38.55
N LEU A 373 20.96 39.50 -39.24
CA LEU A 373 20.56 40.25 -40.44
C LEU A 373 19.92 41.60 -40.10
N LEU A 374 19.48 41.78 -38.85
CA LEU A 374 18.73 42.94 -38.38
C LEU A 374 19.39 44.31 -38.67
N PRO A 375 20.72 44.50 -38.51
CA PRO A 375 21.35 45.81 -38.76
C PRO A 375 21.31 46.23 -40.23
N ASP A 376 21.48 45.28 -41.14
CA ASP A 376 21.66 45.57 -42.57
C ASP A 376 20.35 45.44 -43.35
N TYR A 377 19.53 44.43 -43.06
CA TYR A 377 18.31 44.08 -43.81
C TYR A 377 17.10 43.80 -42.89
N PRO A 378 16.52 44.84 -42.26
CA PRO A 378 15.45 44.65 -41.28
C PRO A 378 14.13 44.14 -41.89
N ASP A 379 13.83 44.47 -43.16
CA ASP A 379 12.62 43.97 -43.85
C ASP A 379 12.69 42.46 -44.14
N GLN A 380 13.87 41.97 -44.51
CA GLN A 380 14.11 40.53 -44.70
C GLN A 380 14.02 39.77 -43.37
N ALA A 381 14.53 40.37 -42.28
CA ALA A 381 14.40 39.80 -40.94
C ALA A 381 12.93 39.74 -40.48
N LEU A 382 12.10 40.74 -40.85
CA LEU A 382 10.67 40.77 -40.56
C LEU A 382 9.89 39.69 -41.35
N GLN A 383 10.21 39.49 -42.63
CA GLN A 383 9.59 38.42 -43.42
C GLN A 383 9.96 37.04 -42.88
N GLY A 384 11.24 36.82 -42.54
CA GLY A 384 11.70 35.55 -41.98
C GLY A 384 11.10 35.22 -40.61
N ILE A 385 10.77 36.22 -39.78
CA ILE A 385 10.09 35.96 -38.51
C ILE A 385 8.60 35.62 -38.70
N GLU A 386 7.94 36.22 -39.70
CA GLU A 386 6.55 35.90 -40.03
C GLU A 386 6.42 34.49 -40.61
N GLU A 387 7.36 34.07 -41.47
CA GLU A 387 7.47 32.69 -41.94
C GLU A 387 7.66 31.70 -40.78
N LEU A 388 8.59 32.00 -39.85
CA LEU A 388 8.81 31.16 -38.67
C LEU A 388 7.56 31.06 -37.78
N ASN A 389 6.80 32.16 -37.65
CA ASN A 389 5.55 32.18 -36.89
C ASN A 389 4.47 31.30 -37.55
N GLN A 390 4.37 31.33 -38.89
CA GLN A 390 3.47 30.45 -39.64
C GLN A 390 3.86 28.98 -39.50
N GLU A 391 5.15 28.66 -39.61
CA GLU A 391 5.66 27.29 -39.38
C GLU A 391 5.32 26.79 -37.98
N GLN A 392 5.47 27.64 -36.95
CA GLN A 392 5.12 27.30 -35.57
C GLN A 392 3.63 27.04 -35.40
N ARG A 393 2.77 27.83 -36.03
CA ARG A 393 1.32 27.62 -36.02
C ARG A 393 0.95 26.28 -36.63
N LEU A 394 1.55 25.91 -37.77
CA LEU A 394 1.35 24.60 -38.39
C LEU A 394 1.85 23.46 -37.49
N MET A 395 3.02 23.63 -36.86
CA MET A 395 3.53 22.65 -35.91
C MET A 395 2.61 22.45 -34.68
N PHE A 396 1.93 23.51 -34.22
CA PHE A 396 0.94 23.41 -33.14
C PHE A 396 -0.31 22.66 -33.58
N ILE A 397 -0.86 22.98 -34.76
CA ILE A 397 -2.03 22.31 -35.33
C ILE A 397 -1.75 20.81 -35.56
N ASP A 398 -0.56 20.48 -36.05
CA ASP A 398 -0.10 19.09 -36.24
C ASP A 398 0.19 18.36 -34.91
N GLY A 399 0.03 19.01 -33.76
CA GLY A 399 0.32 18.44 -32.43
C GLY A 399 1.81 18.17 -32.19
N LYS A 400 2.71 18.78 -32.97
CA LYS A 400 4.17 18.61 -32.85
C LYS A 400 4.75 19.39 -31.68
N ILE A 401 4.06 20.43 -31.21
CA ILE A 401 4.41 21.24 -30.02
C ILE A 401 3.21 21.34 -29.05
N ASN A 402 3.49 21.49 -27.76
CA ASN A 402 2.46 21.71 -26.73
C ASN A 402 2.10 23.20 -26.62
N ALA A 403 0.93 23.51 -26.03
CA ALA A 403 0.43 24.89 -25.88
C ALA A 403 1.43 25.81 -25.18
N GLU A 404 2.02 25.37 -24.08
CA GLU A 404 3.01 26.17 -23.33
C GLU A 404 4.24 26.53 -24.17
N ALA A 405 4.75 25.61 -24.99
CA ALA A 405 5.91 25.92 -25.84
C ALA A 405 5.51 26.74 -27.07
N TYR A 406 4.29 26.59 -27.56
CA TYR A 406 3.76 27.46 -28.61
C TYR A 406 3.64 28.90 -28.09
N ASP A 407 3.07 29.11 -26.90
CA ASP A 407 2.94 30.43 -26.26
C ASP A 407 4.32 31.06 -26.02
N GLN A 408 5.28 30.25 -25.54
CA GLN A 408 6.65 30.73 -25.34
C GLN A 408 7.34 31.11 -26.65
N ALA A 409 7.13 30.35 -27.72
CA ALA A 409 7.67 30.65 -29.04
C ALA A 409 7.05 31.92 -29.63
N GLN A 410 5.73 32.05 -29.57
CA GLN A 410 4.98 33.25 -29.98
C GLN A 410 5.46 34.50 -29.27
N HIS A 411 5.64 34.45 -27.95
CA HIS A 411 6.17 35.60 -27.21
C HIS A 411 7.57 36.03 -27.66
N ARG A 412 8.43 35.08 -28.07
CA ARG A 412 9.78 35.38 -28.56
C ARG A 412 9.76 35.94 -29.98
N THR A 413 8.94 35.39 -30.87
CA THR A 413 8.81 35.88 -32.24
C THR A 413 8.16 37.26 -32.27
N GLN A 414 7.13 37.49 -31.45
CA GLN A 414 6.48 38.79 -31.32
C GLN A 414 7.45 39.88 -30.86
N ARG A 415 8.21 39.65 -29.77
CA ARG A 415 9.22 40.61 -29.31
C ARG A 415 10.26 40.94 -30.37
N PHE A 416 10.66 39.95 -31.17
CA PHE A 416 11.62 40.17 -32.25
C PHE A 416 11.00 40.96 -33.41
N SER A 417 9.75 40.67 -33.78
CA SER A 417 9.01 41.45 -34.78
C SER A 417 8.87 42.91 -34.37
N GLU A 418 8.53 43.18 -33.10
CA GLU A 418 8.48 44.54 -32.55
C GLU A 418 9.84 45.25 -32.66
N GLN A 419 10.95 44.55 -32.36
CA GLN A 419 12.31 45.10 -32.55
C GLN A 419 12.61 45.44 -34.02
N CYS A 420 12.21 44.58 -34.96
CA CYS A 420 12.37 44.84 -36.39
C CYS A 420 11.60 46.10 -36.82
N GLN A 421 10.33 46.21 -36.41
CA GLN A 421 9.48 47.35 -36.77
C GLN A 421 10.02 48.68 -36.24
N VAL A 422 10.54 48.71 -35.01
CA VAL A 422 11.17 49.91 -34.44
C VAL A 422 12.38 50.34 -35.27
N LEU A 423 13.26 49.41 -35.65
CA LEU A 423 14.45 49.73 -36.45
C LEU A 423 14.11 50.18 -37.88
N ILE A 424 13.10 49.56 -38.50
CA ILE A 424 12.59 50.01 -39.81
C ILE A 424 12.09 51.46 -39.69
N GLN A 425 11.33 51.76 -38.63
CA GLN A 425 10.82 53.10 -38.38
C GLN A 425 11.93 54.11 -38.11
N GLU A 426 12.98 53.74 -37.36
CA GLU A 426 14.14 54.59 -37.13
C GLU A 426 14.90 54.89 -38.43
N LYS A 427 15.19 53.86 -39.26
CA LYS A 427 15.83 54.06 -40.57
C LYS A 427 14.99 54.97 -41.46
N ARG A 428 13.67 54.75 -41.49
CA ARG A 428 12.73 55.60 -42.23
C ARG A 428 12.77 57.04 -41.75
N ASN A 429 12.71 57.28 -40.44
CA ASN A 429 12.78 58.62 -39.86
C ASN A 429 14.12 59.31 -40.17
N GLN A 430 15.24 58.58 -40.10
CA GLN A 430 16.56 59.11 -40.45
C GLN A 430 16.67 59.48 -41.93
N ALA A 431 16.13 58.66 -42.83
CA ALA A 431 16.10 58.96 -44.25
C ALA A 431 15.25 60.21 -44.53
N ILE A 432 14.06 60.30 -43.93
CA ILE A 432 13.20 61.50 -44.02
C ILE A 432 13.95 62.74 -43.54
N LEU A 433 14.58 62.67 -42.36
CA LEU A 433 15.34 63.79 -41.80
C LEU A 433 16.49 64.22 -42.72
N LYS A 434 17.26 63.26 -43.26
CA LYS A 434 18.35 63.55 -44.20
C LYS A 434 17.83 64.23 -45.47
N THR A 435 16.70 63.78 -45.99
CA THR A 435 16.08 64.38 -47.16
C THR A 435 15.50 65.77 -46.87
N LEU A 436 14.88 65.99 -45.71
CA LEU A 436 14.44 67.32 -45.29
C LEU A 436 15.60 68.30 -45.18
N LEU A 437 16.73 67.89 -44.57
CA LEU A 437 17.94 68.71 -44.51
C LEU A 437 18.48 69.05 -45.91
N LEU A 438 18.41 68.11 -46.86
CA LEU A 438 18.77 68.36 -48.26
C LEU A 438 17.81 69.34 -48.94
N VAL A 439 16.51 69.28 -48.64
CA VAL A 439 15.52 70.27 -49.12
C VAL A 439 15.85 71.66 -48.59
N ASP A 440 16.08 71.79 -47.29
CA ASP A 440 16.38 73.07 -46.63
C ASP A 440 17.66 73.70 -47.18
N ASP A 441 18.74 72.91 -47.32
CA ASP A 441 20.01 73.36 -47.89
C ASP A 441 19.87 73.76 -49.37
N TRP A 442 19.09 72.98 -50.14
CA TRP A 442 18.78 73.32 -51.53
C TRP A 442 18.02 74.65 -51.64
N GLN A 443 16.97 74.85 -50.83
CA GLN A 443 16.20 76.10 -50.82
C GLN A 443 17.06 77.31 -50.45
N ALA A 444 17.95 77.17 -49.47
CA ALA A 444 18.89 78.23 -49.07
C ALA A 444 19.89 78.57 -50.19
N THR A 445 20.42 77.55 -50.87
CA THR A 445 21.39 77.72 -51.97
C THR A 445 20.75 78.35 -53.21
N LEU A 446 19.46 78.12 -53.44
CA LEU A 446 18.72 78.65 -54.58
C LEU A 446 18.66 80.19 -54.60
N GLN A 447 18.74 80.84 -53.43
CA GLN A 447 18.74 82.30 -53.32
C GLN A 447 20.11 82.94 -53.54
N THR A 448 21.20 82.17 -53.42
CA THR A 448 22.58 82.70 -53.37
C THR A 448 23.46 82.22 -54.53
N MET A 449 23.33 80.96 -54.96
CA MET A 449 24.19 80.31 -55.96
C MET A 449 23.37 79.34 -56.85
N PRO A 450 22.76 79.80 -57.95
CA PRO A 450 21.80 79.03 -58.73
C PRO A 450 22.39 77.80 -59.45
N GLU A 451 23.67 77.81 -59.84
CA GLU A 451 24.31 76.64 -60.47
C GLU A 451 24.55 75.49 -59.48
N GLU A 452 24.86 75.79 -58.22
CA GLU A 452 25.05 74.79 -57.17
C GLU A 452 23.72 74.16 -56.73
N ALA A 453 22.65 74.97 -56.70
CA ALA A 453 21.29 74.51 -56.44
C ALA A 453 20.81 73.46 -57.48
N LEU A 454 21.23 73.58 -58.74
CA LEU A 454 20.91 72.60 -59.80
C LEU A 454 21.57 71.22 -59.56
N THR A 455 22.74 71.20 -58.92
CA THR A 455 23.44 69.97 -58.54
C THR A 455 22.78 69.33 -57.33
N LYS A 456 22.48 70.11 -56.29
CA LYS A 456 21.73 69.66 -55.10
C LYS A 456 20.32 69.15 -55.43
N LEU A 457 19.67 69.72 -56.45
CA LEU A 457 18.39 69.21 -56.96
C LEU A 457 18.51 67.79 -57.53
N LYS A 458 19.60 67.48 -58.24
CA LYS A 458 19.85 66.11 -58.73
C LYS A 458 20.03 65.14 -57.56
N GLU A 459 20.75 65.56 -56.52
CA GLU A 459 20.91 64.78 -55.28
C GLU A 459 19.57 64.58 -54.56
N LEU A 460 18.71 65.60 -54.51
CA LEU A 460 17.38 65.53 -53.92
C LEU A 460 16.48 64.52 -54.67
N ARG A 461 16.45 64.59 -56.01
CA ARG A 461 15.68 63.64 -56.85
C ARG A 461 16.20 62.21 -56.68
N LEU A 462 17.51 62.04 -56.55
CA LEU A 462 18.12 60.74 -56.24
C LEU A 462 17.69 60.26 -54.84
N SER A 463 17.69 61.14 -53.84
CA SER A 463 17.23 60.82 -52.48
C SER A 463 15.76 60.40 -52.46
N TYR A 464 14.86 61.14 -53.10
CA TYR A 464 13.44 60.77 -53.17
C TYR A 464 13.24 59.44 -53.89
N ARG A 465 13.97 59.21 -55.00
CA ARG A 465 13.91 57.95 -55.73
C ARG A 465 14.40 56.79 -54.84
N GLN A 466 15.46 57.00 -54.08
CA GLN A 466 16.00 55.98 -53.20
C GLN A 466 15.06 55.69 -52.03
N MET A 467 14.43 56.70 -51.43
CA MET A 467 13.40 56.50 -50.40
C MET A 467 12.19 55.71 -50.93
N LEU A 468 11.78 55.93 -52.18
CA LEU A 468 10.71 55.16 -52.82
C LEU A 468 11.13 53.71 -53.05
N ILE A 469 12.35 53.47 -53.52
CA ILE A 469 12.89 52.11 -53.75
C ILE A 469 13.03 51.35 -52.43
N GLU A 470 13.47 52.02 -51.36
CA GLU A 470 13.61 51.46 -50.01
C GLU A 470 12.27 51.45 -49.23
N ASN A 471 11.14 51.74 -49.90
CA ASN A 471 9.78 51.74 -49.36
C ASN A 471 9.59 52.63 -48.10
N GLN A 472 10.41 53.67 -47.96
CA GLN A 472 10.34 54.64 -46.87
C GLN A 472 9.24 55.68 -47.10
N VAL A 473 8.82 55.86 -48.35
CA VAL A 473 7.78 56.80 -48.78
C VAL A 473 6.92 56.10 -49.82
N ASN A 474 5.59 56.28 -49.74
CA ASN A 474 4.69 55.64 -50.71
C ASN A 474 4.76 56.40 -52.06
N ILE A 475 4.19 55.81 -53.12
CA ILE A 475 4.28 56.41 -54.46
C ILE A 475 3.55 57.75 -54.59
N GLN A 476 2.48 57.95 -53.80
CA GLN A 476 1.69 59.19 -53.80
C GLN A 476 2.48 60.33 -53.14
N ASP A 477 3.02 60.08 -51.96
CA ASP A 477 3.88 61.01 -51.21
C ASP A 477 5.13 61.37 -52.03
N TYR A 478 5.70 60.40 -52.78
CA TYR A 478 6.83 60.66 -53.69
C TYR A 478 6.46 61.65 -54.80
N ILE A 479 5.30 61.47 -55.43
CA ILE A 479 4.80 62.38 -56.47
C ILE A 479 4.56 63.77 -55.89
N GLU A 480 3.93 63.86 -54.72
CA GLU A 480 3.68 65.14 -54.05
C GLU A 480 4.98 65.87 -53.69
N LEU A 481 5.99 65.17 -53.16
CA LEU A 481 7.32 65.74 -52.88
C LEU A 481 8.01 66.24 -54.15
N MET A 482 7.94 65.45 -55.23
CA MET A 482 8.43 65.82 -56.57
C MET A 482 7.74 67.09 -57.10
N GLU A 483 6.41 67.17 -56.98
CA GLU A 483 5.61 68.32 -57.41
C GLU A 483 5.90 69.58 -56.59
N LEU A 484 6.02 69.46 -55.26
CA LEU A 484 6.40 70.57 -54.38
C LEU A 484 7.79 71.12 -54.75
N THR A 485 8.74 70.22 -55.06
CA THR A 485 10.09 70.61 -55.52
C THR A 485 10.01 71.34 -56.86
N LEU A 486 9.19 70.86 -57.81
CA LEU A 486 8.95 71.50 -59.11
C LEU A 486 8.27 72.87 -58.98
N MET A 487 7.29 73.01 -58.08
CA MET A 487 6.63 74.29 -57.80
C MET A 487 7.61 75.32 -57.23
N SER A 488 8.48 74.92 -56.29
CA SER A 488 9.48 75.84 -55.72
C SER A 488 10.50 76.33 -56.76
N LEU A 489 10.89 75.50 -57.74
CA LEU A 489 11.68 75.92 -58.90
C LEU A 489 10.98 77.01 -59.74
N THR A 490 9.69 76.83 -60.02
CA THR A 490 8.92 77.80 -60.81
C THR A 490 8.66 79.12 -60.08
N THR A 491 8.72 79.12 -58.74
CA THR A 491 8.41 80.30 -57.92
C THR A 491 9.65 81.17 -57.65
N PHE A 492 10.85 80.58 -57.61
CA PHE A 492 12.07 81.29 -57.18
C PHE A 492 13.15 81.47 -58.27
N ALA A 493 13.01 80.88 -59.46
CA ALA A 493 13.95 81.09 -60.59
C ALA A 493 13.21 81.38 -61.91
N PRO A 494 12.80 82.63 -62.20
CA PRO A 494 11.95 82.94 -63.37
C PRO A 494 12.66 82.91 -64.73
N THR A 495 13.97 82.65 -64.82
CA THR A 495 14.75 82.96 -66.04
C THR A 495 15.63 81.85 -66.63
N TYR A 496 15.46 80.58 -66.27
CA TYR A 496 16.13 79.48 -67.00
C TYR A 496 15.26 78.22 -67.11
N VAL A 497 14.25 78.26 -67.98
CA VAL A 497 13.60 77.05 -68.53
C VAL A 497 13.44 77.25 -70.04
N SER A 498 14.48 76.92 -70.80
CA SER A 498 14.39 76.67 -72.24
C SER A 498 15.53 75.72 -72.63
N GLU A 499 15.21 74.43 -72.62
CA GLU A 499 15.74 73.36 -73.46
C GLU A 499 15.68 72.05 -72.66
N TYR A 500 14.52 71.39 -72.69
CA TYR A 500 14.36 69.94 -72.94
C TYR A 500 12.85 69.68 -73.11
N PRO A 501 12.39 69.04 -74.21
CA PRO A 501 10.98 69.09 -74.60
C PRO A 501 10.11 68.10 -73.81
N LEU A 502 9.03 68.63 -73.26
CA LEU A 502 7.81 67.88 -72.92
C LEU A 502 7.08 67.54 -74.24
N MET A 503 6.84 66.26 -74.50
CA MET A 503 5.92 65.79 -75.55
C MET A 503 5.06 64.66 -74.97
N GLY A 504 3.75 64.81 -75.18
CA GLY A 504 2.66 64.05 -74.57
C GLY A 504 2.27 62.74 -75.28
N PRO A 505 1.00 62.30 -75.15
CA PRO A 505 0.61 60.89 -75.09
C PRO A 505 0.38 60.24 -76.47
N LEU A 506 0.52 58.92 -76.56
CA LEU A 506 0.16 58.12 -77.75
C LEU A 506 -0.77 56.95 -77.39
N THR A 507 -2.01 57.05 -77.85
CA THR A 507 -3.01 55.99 -77.96
C THR A 507 -3.18 55.56 -79.43
N HIS A 508 -3.32 54.24 -79.64
CA HIS A 508 -3.94 53.51 -80.76
C HIS A 508 -3.47 53.69 -82.22
N LEU A 509 -2.97 52.59 -82.80
CA LEU A 509 -3.28 52.13 -84.17
C LEU A 509 -3.44 50.60 -84.18
N GLU A 510 -4.67 50.15 -84.44
CA GLU A 510 -5.10 48.79 -84.79
C GLU A 510 -5.13 48.61 -86.32
N GLY A 511 -5.08 47.36 -86.79
CA GLY A 511 -5.28 46.94 -88.18
C GLY A 511 -4.16 46.00 -88.67
N ASP A 512 -4.09 44.73 -88.27
CA ASP A 512 -4.96 43.57 -88.58
C ASP A 512 -4.70 42.94 -89.95
N SER A 513 -4.17 41.71 -89.96
CA SER A 513 -4.73 40.56 -90.69
C SER A 513 -3.85 39.30 -90.55
N ARG A 514 -4.40 38.33 -89.80
CA ARG A 514 -4.05 36.91 -89.57
C ARG A 514 -4.14 36.08 -90.90
N PRO A 515 -4.14 34.70 -90.96
CA PRO A 515 -4.16 33.69 -89.88
C PRO A 515 -3.40 32.36 -90.14
N SER A 516 -3.22 31.55 -89.08
CA SER A 516 -3.66 30.14 -89.09
C SER A 516 -3.55 29.45 -87.73
N GLN A 517 -4.72 29.10 -87.19
CA GLN A 517 -5.08 27.85 -86.51
C GLN A 517 -4.62 27.57 -85.06
N THR A 518 -5.56 27.86 -84.16
CA THR A 518 -5.96 27.16 -82.91
C THR A 518 -6.62 25.77 -83.23
N PRO A 519 -7.21 24.99 -82.28
CA PRO A 519 -7.32 25.09 -80.81
C PRO A 519 -6.94 23.76 -80.10
N SER A 520 -6.93 23.63 -78.76
CA SER A 520 -8.11 23.15 -78.01
C SER A 520 -7.87 23.20 -76.50
N GLU A 521 -8.79 23.87 -75.80
CA GLU A 521 -9.17 23.60 -74.41
C GLU A 521 -9.73 22.18 -74.28
N VAL A 522 -9.51 21.54 -73.12
CA VAL A 522 -10.56 20.78 -72.44
C VAL A 522 -10.47 21.06 -70.96
N MET A 523 -11.44 21.84 -70.50
CA MET A 523 -11.99 21.81 -69.15
C MET A 523 -12.82 20.52 -69.04
N ASN A 524 -12.65 19.74 -67.97
CA ASN A 524 -13.69 18.78 -67.58
C ASN A 524 -13.78 18.68 -66.05
N GLU A 525 -15.02 18.80 -65.60
CA GLU A 525 -15.53 18.55 -64.25
C GLU A 525 -15.45 17.05 -63.87
N ASP A 526 -15.80 16.80 -62.60
CA ASP A 526 -16.21 15.54 -61.97
C ASP A 526 -15.16 14.51 -61.52
N ARG A 527 -14.79 14.59 -60.23
CA ARG A 527 -15.11 13.56 -59.21
C ARG A 527 -14.81 13.97 -57.77
#